data_AF-A0AAD8ZYX6-F1
#
_entry.id   AF-A0AAD8ZYX6-F1
#
_cell.length_a   1.000
_cell.length_b   1.000
_cell.length_c   1.000
_cell.angle_alpha   90.00
_cell.angle_beta   90.00
_cell.angle_gamma   90.00
#
_symmetry.space_group_name_H-M   'P 1'
#
loop_
_entity.id
_entity.type
_entity.pdbx_description
1 polymer ?
#
loop_
_entity_poly.entity_id
_entity_poly.type
_entity_poly.pdbx_seq_one_letter_code
_entity_poly.pdbx_strand_id
1 'polypeptide(L)'
;MPAHSSHLLHPLDVGCFGPLKKAYGRQIEDKMRRGNTHITKEDFFPAFRDAFTQALTIKNIQGGFRGAELVPLSAESVLSKLDVKLHTPTPPGSLPTTPPAWTSQTPNNPTEASSQSELIKRRISRHQNSSPTSIIEAVEHLSKGARGFMHQIALLRSEVQILREENNLLSRRRRAKKTRLRQGGSLTLAEAEDIQSQREATTQIEEETRRSSGRRVRTETGQRRCGACGNTGHNARTCQFTEEMSEE
;
A
#
# COMPACT_ATOMS: atom_id res chain seq x y z
N MET A 1 35.26 24.29 8.01
CA MET A 1 34.28 25.06 7.22
C MET A 1 33.86 26.27 8.05
N PRO A 2 33.73 27.48 7.47
CA PRO A 2 33.36 28.68 8.22
C PRO A 2 32.01 28.55 8.94
N ALA A 3 31.81 29.29 10.03
CA ALA A 3 30.51 29.34 10.70
C ALA A 3 29.40 29.83 9.73
N HIS A 4 28.18 29.33 9.90
CA HIS A 4 26.99 29.69 9.11
C HIS A 4 27.07 29.44 7.59
N SER A 5 28.05 28.67 7.10
CA SER A 5 28.25 28.39 5.67
C SER A 5 27.71 27.04 5.20
N SER A 6 27.04 26.26 6.06
CA SER A 6 26.55 24.91 5.72
C SER A 6 25.62 24.90 4.51
N HIS A 7 24.67 25.85 4.45
CA HIS A 7 23.74 25.99 3.34
C HIS A 7 24.39 26.32 1.98
N LEU A 8 25.68 26.68 1.95
CA LEU A 8 26.44 26.98 0.74
C LEU A 8 27.45 25.88 0.41
N LEU A 9 28.17 25.40 1.42
CA LEU A 9 29.37 24.57 1.24
C LEU A 9 29.15 23.10 1.58
N HIS A 10 28.02 22.74 2.19
CA HIS A 10 27.76 21.38 2.62
C HIS A 10 26.86 20.65 1.61
N PRO A 11 27.38 19.64 0.87
CA PRO A 11 26.65 18.98 -0.21
C PRO A 11 25.30 18.39 0.20
N LEU A 12 25.17 17.92 1.44
CA LEU A 12 23.91 17.37 1.94
C LEU A 12 22.84 18.44 2.11
N ASP A 13 23.21 19.62 2.61
CA ASP A 13 22.27 20.74 2.78
C ASP A 13 21.85 21.31 1.42
N VAL A 14 22.78 21.39 0.47
CA VAL A 14 22.55 21.94 -0.87
C VAL A 14 21.74 20.98 -1.77
N GLY A 15 22.02 19.67 -1.70
CA GLY A 15 21.52 18.71 -2.70
C GLY A 15 20.58 17.62 -2.18
N CYS A 16 20.68 17.22 -0.91
CA CYS A 16 20.04 15.99 -0.42
C CYS A 16 18.89 16.24 0.54
N PHE A 17 19.04 17.16 1.50
CA PHE A 17 18.06 17.37 2.55
C PHE A 17 16.77 18.04 2.07
N GLY A 18 16.84 18.93 1.08
CA GLY A 18 15.66 19.48 0.43
C GLY A 18 14.76 18.39 -0.19
N PRO A 19 15.30 17.56 -1.12
CA PRO A 19 14.58 16.41 -1.66
C PRO A 19 14.09 15.43 -0.60
N LEU A 20 14.89 15.14 0.43
CA LEU A 20 14.53 14.25 1.53
C LEU A 20 13.32 14.77 2.31
N LYS A 21 13.34 16.05 2.70
CA LYS A 21 12.22 16.70 3.41
C LYS A 21 10.95 16.66 2.57
N LYS A 22 11.06 16.89 1.25
CA LYS A 22 9.93 16.83 0.32
C LYS A 22 9.37 15.41 0.18
N ALA A 23 10.23 14.41 0.01
CA ALA A 23 9.82 13.02 -0.11
C ALA A 23 9.17 12.50 1.17
N TYR A 24 9.76 12.81 2.34
CA TYR A 24 9.17 12.45 3.62
C TYR A 24 7.85 13.19 3.89
N GLY A 25 7.78 14.48 3.55
CA GLY A 25 6.54 15.26 3.62
C GLY A 25 5.39 14.60 2.85
N ARG A 26 5.65 14.10 1.63
CA ARG A 26 4.67 13.33 0.84
C ARG A 26 4.23 12.04 1.53
N GLN A 27 5.16 11.27 2.10
CA GLN A 27 4.82 10.06 2.84
C GLN A 27 3.85 10.37 4.00
N ILE A 28 4.06 11.50 4.67
CA ILE A 28 3.22 11.93 5.79
C ILE A 28 1.87 12.45 5.29
N GLU A 29 1.84 13.27 4.24
CA GLU A 29 0.60 13.73 3.62
C GLU A 29 -0.27 12.57 3.14
N ASP A 30 0.30 11.59 2.45
CA ASP A 30 -0.42 10.41 1.97
C ASP A 30 -0.99 9.58 3.14
N LYS A 31 -0.24 9.50 4.23
CA LYS A 31 -0.70 8.86 5.45
C LYS A 31 -1.81 9.63 6.15
N MET A 32 -1.74 10.95 6.20
CA MET A 32 -2.80 11.79 6.75
C MET A 32 -4.08 11.71 5.91
N ARG A 33 -3.97 11.68 4.57
CA ARG A 33 -5.10 11.43 3.66
C ARG A 33 -5.80 10.10 3.92
N ARG A 34 -5.08 9.11 4.45
CA ARG A 34 -5.61 7.80 4.85
C ARG A 34 -6.32 7.80 6.21
N GLY A 35 -6.41 8.96 6.87
CA GLY A 35 -7.07 9.11 8.18
C GLY A 35 -6.14 8.92 9.37
N ASN A 36 -4.85 8.68 9.14
CA ASN A 36 -3.89 8.52 10.23
C ASN A 36 -3.16 9.84 10.53
N THR A 37 -3.61 10.52 11.58
CA THR A 37 -3.11 11.84 12.01
C THR A 37 -1.89 11.75 12.93
N HIS A 38 -1.44 10.56 13.30
CA HIS A 38 -0.31 10.34 14.21
C HIS A 38 0.78 9.45 13.57
N ILE A 39 2.04 9.76 13.84
CA ILE A 39 3.18 8.97 13.37
C ILE A 39 3.84 8.27 14.55
N THR A 40 3.72 6.95 14.62
CA THR A 40 4.47 6.16 15.61
C THR A 40 5.88 5.87 15.11
N LYS A 41 6.76 5.35 15.98
CA LYS A 41 8.12 4.94 15.59
C LYS A 41 8.10 3.87 14.51
N GLU A 42 7.15 2.95 14.59
CA GLU A 42 6.95 1.86 13.61
C GLU A 42 6.55 2.39 12.23
N ASP A 43 5.99 3.59 12.19
CA ASP A 43 5.59 4.26 10.96
C ASP A 43 6.69 5.18 10.42
N PHE A 44 7.48 5.78 11.32
CA PHE A 44 8.60 6.65 10.97
C PHE A 44 9.66 5.93 10.14
N PHE A 45 10.16 4.77 10.61
CA PHE A 45 11.29 4.11 9.97
C PHE A 45 11.01 3.67 8.52
N PRO A 46 9.86 3.05 8.20
CA PRO A 46 9.53 2.73 6.82
C PRO A 46 9.38 3.98 5.94
N ALA A 47 8.64 4.99 6.41
CA ALA A 47 8.43 6.23 5.67
C ALA A 47 9.75 6.98 5.42
N PHE A 48 10.61 7.04 6.42
CA PHE A 48 11.93 7.65 6.31
C PHE A 48 12.82 6.88 5.34
N ARG A 49 12.86 5.54 5.41
CA ARG A 49 13.65 4.72 4.48
C ARG A 49 13.21 4.91 3.03
N ASP A 50 11.91 4.94 2.80
CA ASP A 50 11.35 5.13 1.46
C ASP A 50 11.63 6.55 0.94
N ALA A 51 11.56 7.57 1.80
CA ALA A 51 12.00 8.93 1.46
C ALA A 51 13.52 9.03 1.21
N PHE A 52 14.32 8.33 2.02
CA PHE A 52 15.78 8.30 1.94
C PHE A 52 16.24 7.72 0.60
N THR A 53 15.68 6.58 0.19
CA THR A 53 16.00 5.94 -1.11
C THR A 53 15.59 6.81 -2.30
N GLN A 54 14.50 7.56 -2.20
CA GLN A 54 14.09 8.51 -3.24
C GLN A 54 14.98 9.76 -3.29
N ALA A 55 15.48 10.23 -2.15
CA ALA A 55 16.22 11.47 -2.05
C ALA A 55 17.73 11.31 -2.25
N LEU A 56 18.35 10.24 -1.76
CA LEU A 56 19.79 10.03 -1.83
C LEU A 56 20.18 9.25 -3.08
N THR A 57 19.79 9.80 -4.22
CA THR A 57 20.18 9.29 -5.53
C THR A 57 21.57 9.80 -5.90
N ILE A 58 22.26 9.07 -6.78
CA ILE A 58 23.57 9.49 -7.34
C ILE A 58 23.47 10.91 -7.92
N LYS A 59 22.37 11.23 -8.61
CA LYS A 59 22.11 12.55 -9.20
C LYS A 59 22.05 13.65 -8.15
N ASN A 60 21.33 13.42 -7.04
CA ASN A 60 21.19 14.42 -5.99
C ASN A 60 22.50 14.61 -5.21
N ILE A 61 23.25 13.52 -4.97
CA ILE A 61 24.56 13.58 -4.34
C ILE A 61 25.53 14.38 -5.20
N GLN A 62 25.69 14.02 -6.48
CA GLN A 62 26.54 14.76 -7.43
C GLN A 62 26.09 16.21 -7.59
N GLY A 63 24.78 16.45 -7.64
CA GLY A 63 24.19 17.78 -7.66
C GLY A 63 24.54 18.59 -6.40
N GLY A 64 24.56 17.97 -5.23
CA GLY A 64 24.99 18.59 -3.98
C GLY A 64 26.46 19.02 -4.01
N PHE A 65 27.36 18.14 -4.48
CA PHE A 65 28.79 18.47 -4.62
C PHE A 65 29.04 19.58 -5.65
N ARG A 66 28.28 19.58 -6.76
CA ARG A 66 28.33 20.64 -7.76
C ARG A 66 27.76 21.95 -7.25
N GLY A 67 26.63 21.91 -6.55
CA GLY A 67 25.96 23.07 -5.98
C GLY A 67 26.76 23.73 -4.87
N ALA A 68 27.50 22.92 -4.10
CA ALA A 68 28.48 23.37 -3.12
C ALA A 68 29.83 23.78 -3.76
N GLU A 69 29.93 23.70 -5.08
CA GLU A 69 31.12 24.07 -5.87
C GLU A 69 32.41 23.39 -5.43
N LEU A 70 32.28 22.17 -4.91
CA LEU A 70 33.41 21.32 -4.55
C LEU A 70 33.87 20.49 -5.76
N VAL A 71 32.95 20.19 -6.69
CA VAL A 71 33.22 19.38 -7.89
C VAL A 71 32.49 19.95 -9.13
N PRO A 72 33.23 20.54 -10.09
CA PRO A 72 34.63 20.97 -9.98
C PRO A 72 34.78 22.13 -8.98
N LEU A 73 35.95 22.24 -8.35
CA LEU A 73 36.22 23.26 -7.34
C LEU A 73 36.21 24.66 -7.98
N SER A 74 35.33 25.55 -7.51
CA SER A 74 35.21 26.93 -7.98
C SER A 74 35.08 27.87 -6.79
N ALA A 75 36.08 28.72 -6.55
CA ALA A 75 36.02 29.68 -5.45
C ALA A 75 35.20 30.94 -5.81
N GLU A 76 35.22 31.36 -7.07
CA GLU A 76 34.58 32.60 -7.52
C GLU A 76 33.05 32.52 -7.51
N SER A 77 32.47 31.38 -7.91
CA SER A 77 31.00 31.25 -7.92
C SER A 77 30.42 31.15 -6.49
N VAL A 78 31.15 30.59 -5.51
CA VAL A 78 30.77 30.66 -4.08
C VAL A 78 30.72 32.10 -3.59
N LEU A 79 31.71 32.92 -3.96
CA LEU A 79 31.74 34.34 -3.60
C LEU A 79 30.58 35.12 -4.26
N SER A 80 30.22 34.78 -5.50
CA SER A 80 29.09 35.42 -6.19
C SER A 80 27.73 35.16 -5.52
N LYS A 81 27.55 34.00 -4.87
CA LYS A 81 26.32 33.66 -4.13
C LYS A 81 26.12 34.48 -2.85
N LEU A 82 27.17 35.14 -2.35
CA LEU A 82 27.07 36.05 -1.20
C LEU A 82 26.44 37.40 -1.60
N ASP A 83 26.44 37.74 -2.89
CA ASP A 83 25.79 38.95 -3.41
C ASP A 83 24.32 38.65 -3.76
N VAL A 84 23.46 38.68 -2.73
CA VAL A 84 22.05 38.28 -2.85
C VAL A 84 21.25 39.31 -3.64
N LYS A 85 20.97 39.03 -4.91
CA LYS A 85 19.96 39.74 -5.71
C LYS A 85 18.62 39.04 -5.60
N LEU A 86 17.64 39.71 -4.97
CA LEU A 86 16.27 39.21 -4.86
C LEU A 86 15.62 39.19 -6.26
N HIS A 87 15.15 38.02 -6.69
CA HIS A 87 14.40 37.86 -7.94
C HIS A 87 13.06 37.15 -7.68
N THR A 88 11.97 37.72 -8.17
CA THR A 88 10.61 37.20 -7.96
C THR A 88 10.21 36.33 -9.16
N PRO A 89 9.82 35.05 -8.97
CA PRO A 89 9.38 34.21 -10.09
C PRO A 89 8.03 34.68 -10.65
N THR A 90 7.90 34.67 -11.98
CA THR A 90 6.64 34.94 -12.70
C THR A 90 5.67 33.75 -12.61
N PRO A 91 4.34 33.97 -12.50
CA PRO A 91 3.37 32.88 -12.40
C PRO A 91 3.24 32.06 -13.70
N PRO A 92 2.92 30.75 -13.65
CA PRO A 92 2.64 29.96 -14.84
C PRO A 92 1.31 30.36 -15.48
N GLY A 93 1.30 30.56 -16.81
CA GLY A 93 0.08 30.80 -17.59
C GLY A 93 -0.78 29.55 -17.76
N SER A 94 -2.10 29.73 -17.77
CA SER A 94 -3.10 28.68 -17.98
C SER A 94 -3.26 28.33 -19.47
N LEU A 95 -3.33 27.03 -19.78
CA LEU A 95 -3.67 26.51 -21.11
C LEU A 95 -5.18 26.25 -21.22
N PRO A 96 -5.83 26.60 -22.35
CA PRO A 96 -7.22 26.24 -22.60
C PRO A 96 -7.32 24.79 -23.10
N THR A 97 -8.16 23.98 -22.45
CA THR A 97 -8.47 22.60 -22.85
C THR A 97 -9.76 22.58 -23.66
N THR A 98 -9.72 22.10 -24.90
CA THR A 98 -10.90 21.90 -25.76
C THR A 98 -11.61 20.59 -25.37
N PRO A 99 -12.95 20.55 -25.22
CA PRO A 99 -13.67 19.33 -24.83
C PRO A 99 -13.86 18.35 -26.03
N PRO A 100 -13.84 17.02 -25.77
CA PRO A 100 -13.97 16.00 -26.81
C PRO A 100 -15.40 15.82 -27.35
N ALA A 101 -15.49 15.24 -28.55
CA ALA A 101 -16.73 14.95 -29.27
C ALA A 101 -17.53 13.77 -28.63
N TRP A 102 -18.85 13.88 -28.69
CA TRP A 102 -19.85 13.04 -28.00
C TRP A 102 -19.83 11.53 -28.35
N THR A 103 -20.03 10.68 -27.33
CA THR A 103 -20.51 9.29 -27.47
C THR A 103 -21.57 8.97 -26.40
N SER A 104 -22.62 8.22 -26.74
CA SER A 104 -23.70 7.78 -25.85
C SER A 104 -23.24 6.69 -24.88
N GLN A 105 -22.38 7.04 -23.93
CA GLN A 105 -21.91 6.13 -22.87
C GLN A 105 -22.38 6.62 -21.50
N THR A 106 -22.64 5.69 -20.58
CA THR A 106 -22.89 5.99 -19.17
C THR A 106 -21.68 6.76 -18.60
N PRO A 107 -21.87 7.96 -18.02
CA PRO A 107 -20.77 8.75 -17.51
C PRO A 107 -20.11 8.03 -16.33
N ASN A 108 -18.79 7.89 -16.38
CA ASN A 108 -18.02 7.15 -15.38
C ASN A 108 -17.40 8.06 -14.31
N ASN A 109 -17.48 9.38 -14.50
CA ASN A 109 -17.00 10.37 -13.55
C ASN A 109 -17.87 11.65 -13.55
N PRO A 110 -17.76 12.50 -12.50
CA PRO A 110 -18.60 13.68 -12.36
C PRO A 110 -18.45 14.71 -13.48
N THR A 111 -17.26 14.83 -14.06
CA THR A 111 -16.96 15.76 -15.17
C THR A 111 -17.70 15.34 -16.44
N GLU A 112 -17.70 14.04 -16.75
CA GLU A 112 -18.46 13.46 -17.86
C GLU A 112 -19.96 13.69 -17.68
N ALA A 113 -20.52 13.45 -16.48
CA ALA A 113 -21.94 13.70 -16.23
C ALA A 113 -22.34 15.17 -16.35
N SER A 114 -21.46 16.11 -15.96
CA SER A 114 -21.65 17.54 -16.18
C SER A 114 -21.70 17.87 -17.68
N SER A 115 -20.72 17.37 -18.44
CA SER A 115 -20.62 17.63 -19.88
C SER A 115 -21.80 17.05 -20.67
N GLN A 116 -22.27 15.85 -20.29
CA GLN A 116 -23.41 15.21 -20.94
C GLN A 116 -24.73 15.91 -20.60
N SER A 117 -24.93 16.36 -19.37
CA SER A 117 -26.12 17.13 -18.97
C SER A 117 -26.26 18.41 -19.77
N GLU A 118 -25.19 19.21 -19.87
CA GLU A 118 -25.19 20.45 -20.65
C GLU A 118 -25.44 20.21 -22.15
N LEU A 119 -25.07 19.04 -22.67
CA LEU A 119 -25.36 18.67 -24.06
C LEU A 119 -26.83 18.27 -24.24
N ILE A 120 -27.40 17.49 -23.31
CA ILE A 120 -28.81 17.09 -23.34
C ILE A 120 -29.72 18.31 -23.21
N LYS A 121 -29.43 19.24 -22.28
CA LYS A 121 -30.14 20.52 -22.15
C LYS A 121 -30.17 21.30 -23.46
N ARG A 122 -29.01 21.50 -24.08
CA ARG A 122 -28.88 22.22 -25.37
C ARG A 122 -29.68 21.57 -26.48
N ARG A 123 -29.87 20.24 -26.45
CA ARG A 123 -30.66 19.51 -27.45
C ARG A 123 -32.17 19.66 -27.20
N ILE A 124 -32.60 19.64 -25.94
CA ILE A 124 -34.00 19.87 -25.54
C ILE A 124 -34.41 21.31 -25.82
N SER A 125 -33.55 22.30 -25.54
CA SER A 125 -33.81 23.72 -25.83
C SER A 125 -33.97 24.03 -27.32
N ARG A 126 -33.42 23.20 -28.22
CA ARG A 126 -33.55 23.36 -29.68
C ARG A 126 -34.78 22.66 -30.27
N HIS A 127 -35.53 21.89 -29.48
CA HIS A 127 -36.68 21.13 -29.96
C HIS A 127 -37.93 22.03 -30.02
N GLN A 128 -38.57 22.15 -31.19
CA GLN A 128 -39.60 23.18 -31.46
C GLN A 128 -41.02 22.88 -30.94
N ASN A 129 -41.30 21.69 -30.39
CA ASN A 129 -42.69 21.21 -30.21
C ASN A 129 -43.11 20.87 -28.75
N SER A 130 -42.49 21.43 -27.71
CA SER A 130 -42.94 21.26 -26.31
C SER A 130 -42.42 22.40 -25.43
N SER A 131 -43.09 22.72 -24.31
CA SER A 131 -42.52 23.59 -23.28
C SER A 131 -41.29 22.89 -22.67
N PRO A 132 -40.05 23.33 -22.96
CA PRO A 132 -38.83 22.56 -22.65
C PRO A 132 -38.48 22.55 -21.15
N THR A 133 -39.09 23.45 -20.39
CA THR A 133 -38.66 23.86 -19.05
C THR A 133 -38.70 22.71 -18.05
N SER A 134 -39.80 21.94 -18.00
CA SER A 134 -39.99 20.84 -17.03
C SER A 134 -39.03 19.66 -17.27
N ILE A 135 -38.74 19.33 -18.54
CA ILE A 135 -37.83 18.22 -18.88
C ILE A 135 -36.36 18.64 -18.66
N ILE A 136 -36.00 19.88 -19.00
CA ILE A 136 -34.67 20.43 -18.73
C ILE A 136 -34.38 20.42 -17.22
N GLU A 137 -35.35 20.83 -16.41
CA GLU A 137 -35.24 20.84 -14.95
C GLU A 137 -35.10 19.42 -14.39
N ALA A 138 -35.92 18.47 -14.85
CA ALA A 138 -35.81 17.06 -14.46
C ALA A 138 -34.45 16.44 -14.82
N VAL A 139 -33.94 16.70 -16.03
CA VAL A 139 -32.60 16.25 -16.47
C VAL A 139 -31.51 16.89 -15.62
N GLU A 140 -31.66 18.17 -15.26
CA GLU A 140 -30.70 18.88 -14.43
C GLU A 140 -30.65 18.31 -13.00
N HIS A 141 -31.80 18.04 -12.40
CA HIS A 141 -31.88 17.40 -11.09
C HIS A 141 -31.26 16.00 -11.11
N LEU A 142 -31.53 15.21 -12.15
CA LEU A 142 -30.97 13.87 -12.31
C LEU A 142 -29.45 13.92 -12.52
N SER A 143 -28.94 14.87 -13.31
CA SER A 143 -27.50 15.10 -13.47
C SER A 143 -26.84 15.54 -12.17
N LYS A 144 -27.46 16.47 -11.42
CA LYS A 144 -26.97 16.89 -10.10
C LYS A 144 -26.92 15.71 -9.13
N GLY A 145 -27.97 14.88 -9.09
CA GLY A 145 -28.02 13.67 -8.28
C GLY A 145 -26.94 12.65 -8.68
N ALA A 146 -26.81 12.35 -9.96
CA ALA A 146 -25.79 11.44 -10.48
C ALA A 146 -24.36 11.91 -10.15
N ARG A 147 -24.08 13.22 -10.27
CA ARG A 147 -22.79 13.79 -9.85
C ARG A 147 -22.54 13.63 -8.36
N GLY A 148 -23.55 13.91 -7.53
CA GLY A 148 -23.48 13.73 -6.09
C GLY A 148 -23.17 12.27 -5.71
N PHE A 149 -23.91 11.32 -6.28
CA PHE A 149 -23.69 9.90 -6.03
C PHE A 149 -22.33 9.42 -6.54
N MET A 150 -21.90 9.81 -7.74
CA MET A 150 -20.58 9.42 -8.25
C MET A 150 -19.44 9.96 -7.39
N HIS A 151 -19.55 11.20 -6.88
CA HIS A 151 -18.56 11.74 -5.96
C HIS A 151 -18.52 10.93 -4.66
N GLN A 152 -19.69 10.65 -4.06
CA GLN A 152 -19.78 9.81 -2.86
C GLN A 152 -19.21 8.41 -3.10
N ILE A 153 -19.53 7.77 -4.23
CA ILE A 153 -19.01 6.45 -4.59
C ILE A 153 -17.48 6.48 -4.74
N ALA A 154 -16.91 7.53 -5.36
CA ALA A 154 -15.47 7.68 -5.49
C ALA A 154 -14.78 7.81 -4.13
N LEU A 155 -15.33 8.65 -3.24
CA LEU A 155 -14.85 8.81 -1.87
C LEU A 155 -14.93 7.49 -1.09
N LEU A 156 -16.09 6.83 -1.12
CA LEU A 156 -16.32 5.55 -0.44
C LEU A 156 -15.40 4.45 -0.96
N ARG A 157 -15.17 4.38 -2.28
CA ARG A 157 -14.22 3.41 -2.86
C ARG A 157 -12.80 3.66 -2.36
N SER A 158 -12.37 4.92 -2.32
CA SER A 158 -11.07 5.31 -1.77
C SER A 158 -10.96 4.90 -0.30
N GLU A 159 -11.95 5.23 0.52
CA GLU A 159 -11.97 4.90 1.95
C GLU A 159 -11.96 3.38 2.19
N VAL A 160 -12.77 2.63 1.45
CA VAL A 160 -12.79 1.15 1.52
C VAL A 160 -11.43 0.55 1.14
N GLN A 161 -10.77 1.09 0.12
CA GLN A 161 -9.44 0.62 -0.27
C GLN A 161 -8.42 0.88 0.84
N ILE A 162 -8.42 2.09 1.41
CA ILE A 162 -7.53 2.48 2.51
C ILE A 162 -7.75 1.59 3.73
N LEU A 163 -9.01 1.43 4.15
CA LEU A 163 -9.38 0.57 5.29
C LEU A 163 -8.91 -0.88 5.08
N ARG A 164 -9.01 -1.40 3.85
CA ARG A 164 -8.52 -2.75 3.52
C ARG A 164 -7.01 -2.84 3.61
N GLU A 165 -6.26 -1.85 3.13
CA GLU A 165 -4.81 -1.80 3.24
C GLU A 165 -4.35 -1.73 4.71
N GLU A 166 -4.97 -0.85 5.51
CA GLU A 166 -4.64 -0.70 6.93
C GLU A 166 -5.00 -1.95 7.74
N ASN A 167 -6.16 -2.56 7.48
CA ASN A 167 -6.56 -3.78 8.18
C ASN A 167 -5.63 -4.95 7.81
N ASN A 168 -5.13 -5.01 6.58
CA ASN A 168 -4.08 -5.96 6.19
C ASN A 168 -2.77 -5.71 6.95
N LEU A 169 -2.33 -4.45 7.08
CA LEU A 169 -1.14 -4.11 7.86
C LEU A 169 -1.32 -4.45 9.34
N LEU A 170 -2.45 -4.10 9.95
CA LEU A 170 -2.78 -4.45 11.33
C LEU A 170 -2.87 -5.96 11.53
N SER A 171 -3.48 -6.69 10.59
CA SER A 171 -3.54 -8.15 10.62
C SER A 171 -2.15 -8.77 10.53
N ARG A 172 -1.27 -8.26 9.66
CA ARG A 172 0.14 -8.68 9.61
C ARG A 172 0.85 -8.37 10.92
N ARG A 173 0.64 -7.20 11.52
CA ARG A 173 1.20 -6.83 12.85
C ARG A 173 0.70 -7.76 13.96
N ARG A 174 -0.57 -8.15 13.95
CA ARG A 174 -1.16 -9.10 14.92
C ARG A 174 -0.65 -10.54 14.71
N ARG A 175 -0.45 -10.96 13.46
CA ARG A 175 0.05 -12.29 13.09
C ARG A 175 1.55 -12.45 13.26
N ALA A 176 2.32 -11.36 13.16
CA ALA A 176 3.72 -11.35 13.56
C ALA A 176 3.75 -11.65 15.07
N LYS A 177 4.09 -12.90 15.43
CA LYS A 177 4.25 -13.33 16.82
C LYS A 177 5.04 -12.26 17.56
N LYS A 178 4.52 -11.80 18.71
CA LYS A 178 5.33 -11.12 19.73
C LYS A 178 6.33 -12.13 20.30
N THR A 179 7.32 -12.53 19.50
CA THR A 179 8.46 -13.26 20.02
C THR A 179 9.20 -12.26 20.90
N ARG A 180 9.01 -12.33 22.21
CA ARG A 180 9.84 -11.60 23.17
C ARG A 180 11.28 -12.00 22.89
N LEU A 181 12.07 -11.11 22.30
CA LEU A 181 13.52 -11.23 22.26
C LEU A 181 14.04 -10.90 23.67
N ARG A 182 13.98 -11.88 24.57
CA ARG A 182 14.55 -11.92 25.93
C ARG A 182 14.11 -10.84 26.94
N GLN A 183 14.18 -11.19 28.23
CA GLN A 183 14.25 -10.24 29.34
C GLN A 183 15.59 -9.48 29.22
N GLY A 184 15.57 -8.16 29.46
CA GLY A 184 16.75 -7.31 29.26
C GLY A 184 18.00 -7.77 30.01
N GLY A 185 19.15 -7.70 29.33
CA GLY A 185 20.49 -8.04 29.83
C GLY A 185 21.53 -7.98 28.70
N SER A 186 22.81 -7.86 29.03
CA SER A 186 23.91 -7.96 28.05
C SER A 186 24.12 -9.42 27.66
N LEU A 187 23.95 -9.74 26.37
CA LEU A 187 24.20 -11.09 25.82
C LEU A 187 25.71 -11.33 25.75
N THR A 188 26.21 -12.39 26.39
CA THR A 188 27.60 -12.82 26.26
C THR A 188 27.82 -13.60 24.95
N LEU A 189 29.06 -13.68 24.44
CA LEU A 189 29.37 -14.40 23.20
C LEU A 189 28.95 -15.88 23.27
N ALA A 190 29.20 -16.55 24.39
CA ALA A 190 28.79 -17.94 24.60
C ALA A 190 27.26 -18.12 24.55
N GLU A 191 26.50 -17.19 25.13
CA GLU A 191 25.04 -17.22 25.03
C GLU A 191 24.54 -16.98 23.60
N ALA A 192 25.27 -16.20 22.80
CA ALA A 192 24.94 -15.99 21.40
C ALA A 192 25.15 -17.27 20.57
N GLU A 193 26.27 -17.96 20.79
CA GLU A 193 26.60 -19.24 20.15
C GLU A 193 25.60 -20.35 20.52
N ASP A 194 25.16 -20.41 21.78
CA ASP A 194 24.18 -21.39 22.23
C ASP A 194 22.79 -21.14 21.60
N ILE A 195 22.38 -19.87 21.47
CA ILE A 195 21.15 -19.48 20.77
C ILE A 195 21.23 -19.84 19.28
N GLN A 196 22.38 -19.65 18.65
CA GLN A 196 22.63 -20.02 17.26
C GLN A 196 22.48 -21.55 17.09
N SER A 197 23.12 -22.31 17.96
CA SER A 197 23.09 -23.77 17.97
C SER A 197 21.67 -24.32 18.17
N GLN A 198 20.91 -23.73 19.10
CA GLN A 198 19.50 -24.10 19.29
C GLN A 198 18.64 -23.80 18.06
N ARG A 199 18.87 -22.68 17.37
CA ARG A 199 18.16 -22.34 16.13
C ARG A 199 18.48 -23.32 15.00
N GLU A 200 19.74 -23.67 14.84
CA GLU A 200 20.18 -24.66 13.84
C GLU A 200 19.58 -26.04 14.15
N ALA A 201 19.56 -26.47 15.42
CA ALA A 201 18.92 -27.71 15.81
C ALA A 201 17.40 -27.70 15.55
N THR A 202 16.69 -26.62 15.89
CA THR A 202 15.23 -26.52 15.64
C THR A 202 14.89 -26.53 14.15
N THR A 203 15.65 -25.81 13.33
CA THR A 203 15.46 -25.80 11.87
C THR A 203 15.76 -27.17 11.26
N GLN A 204 16.79 -27.87 11.74
CA GLN A 204 17.11 -29.24 11.32
C GLN A 204 15.99 -30.22 11.70
N ILE A 205 15.44 -30.13 12.92
CA ILE A 205 14.29 -30.94 13.36
C ILE A 205 13.05 -30.65 12.49
N GLU A 206 12.76 -29.38 12.18
CA GLU A 206 11.64 -29.02 11.30
C GLU A 206 11.82 -29.58 9.88
N GLU A 207 13.03 -29.52 9.32
CA GLU A 207 13.34 -30.10 8.02
C GLU A 207 13.24 -31.63 8.01
N GLU A 208 13.76 -32.31 9.03
CA GLU A 208 13.61 -33.76 9.18
C GLU A 208 12.15 -34.17 9.39
N THR A 209 11.36 -33.37 10.11
CA THR A 209 9.92 -33.60 10.28
C THR A 209 9.18 -33.44 8.94
N ARG A 210 9.59 -32.48 8.10
CA ARG A 210 9.05 -32.31 6.73
C ARG A 210 9.52 -33.40 5.76
N ARG A 211 10.73 -33.92 5.91
CA ARG A 211 11.25 -35.04 5.10
C ARG A 211 10.64 -36.37 5.51
N SER A 212 10.38 -36.58 6.81
CA SER A 212 9.74 -37.79 7.34
C SER A 212 8.22 -37.80 7.14
N SER A 213 7.56 -36.66 6.97
CA SER A 213 6.12 -36.61 6.67
C SER A 213 5.77 -37.18 5.28
N GLY A 214 6.72 -37.17 4.33
CA GLY A 214 6.61 -37.90 3.06
C GLY A 214 6.89 -39.40 3.16
N ARG A 215 7.44 -39.87 4.29
CA ARG A 215 7.86 -41.26 4.52
C ARG A 215 7.21 -41.89 5.75
N ARG A 216 6.10 -41.32 6.25
CA ARG A 216 5.27 -42.02 7.25
C ARG A 216 4.76 -43.30 6.60
N VAL A 217 5.31 -44.43 7.03
CA VAL A 217 4.52 -45.67 7.06
C VAL A 217 3.25 -45.29 7.79
N ARG A 218 2.13 -45.36 7.07
CA ARG A 218 0.79 -45.16 7.60
C ARG A 218 0.71 -46.00 8.88
N THR A 219 0.71 -45.36 10.04
CA THR A 219 0.31 -46.05 11.27
C THR A 219 -1.05 -46.65 10.94
N GLU A 220 -1.16 -47.98 11.06
CA GLU A 220 -2.38 -48.73 10.81
C GLU A 220 -3.46 -48.26 11.78
N THR A 221 -4.11 -47.14 11.46
CA THR A 221 -5.26 -46.64 12.19
C THR A 221 -6.46 -47.45 11.74
N GLY A 222 -6.70 -48.53 12.48
CA GLY A 222 -7.95 -49.29 12.49
C GLY A 222 -7.76 -50.73 12.01
N GLN A 223 -7.87 -51.70 12.92
CA GLN A 223 -8.15 -53.09 12.53
C GLN A 223 -9.36 -53.09 11.59
N ARG A 224 -9.21 -53.69 10.39
CA ARG A 224 -10.31 -53.80 9.43
C ARG A 224 -11.43 -54.64 10.07
N ARG A 225 -12.61 -54.04 10.18
CA ARG A 225 -13.84 -54.69 10.66
C ARG A 225 -14.67 -55.16 9.48
N CYS A 226 -15.36 -56.28 9.65
CA CYS A 226 -16.32 -56.80 8.71
C CYS A 226 -17.49 -55.81 8.58
N GLY A 227 -17.85 -55.43 7.35
CA GLY A 227 -18.96 -54.50 7.10
C GLY A 227 -20.35 -55.07 7.44
N ALA A 228 -20.48 -56.39 7.58
CA ALA A 228 -21.75 -57.05 7.89
C ALA A 228 -21.98 -57.19 9.41
N CYS A 229 -20.97 -57.61 10.19
CA CYS A 229 -21.13 -57.87 11.63
C CYS A 229 -20.21 -57.03 12.55
N GLY A 230 -19.37 -56.15 12.00
CA GLY A 230 -18.50 -55.24 12.77
C GLY A 230 -17.28 -55.88 13.46
N ASN A 231 -17.10 -57.20 13.38
CA ASN A 231 -15.99 -57.92 14.00
C ASN A 231 -14.72 -57.91 13.13
N THR A 232 -13.55 -58.02 13.75
CA THR A 232 -12.25 -58.07 13.07
C THR A 232 -11.88 -59.53 12.71
N GLY A 233 -10.96 -59.72 11.77
CA GLY A 233 -10.44 -61.05 11.39
C GLY A 233 -11.11 -61.72 10.18
N HIS A 234 -12.18 -61.15 9.64
CA HIS A 234 -12.81 -61.59 8.38
C HIS A 234 -13.42 -60.40 7.63
N ASN A 235 -13.83 -60.61 6.37
CA ASN A 235 -14.50 -59.58 5.57
C ASN A 235 -15.96 -59.99 5.29
N ALA A 236 -16.77 -59.06 4.75
CA ALA A 236 -18.20 -59.27 4.52
C ALA A 236 -18.53 -60.48 3.63
N ARG A 237 -17.62 -60.91 2.74
CA ARG A 237 -17.84 -62.05 1.83
C ARG A 237 -17.65 -63.40 2.52
N THR A 238 -16.96 -63.42 3.66
CA THR A 238 -16.72 -64.64 4.46
C THR A 238 -17.39 -64.53 5.83
N CYS A 239 -18.34 -63.61 5.98
CA CYS A 239 -19.07 -63.41 7.21
C CYS A 239 -20.16 -64.48 7.32
N GLN A 240 -20.13 -65.25 8.41
CA GLN A 240 -21.13 -66.28 8.72
C GLN A 240 -22.28 -65.73 9.57
N PHE A 241 -22.40 -64.40 9.67
CA PHE A 241 -23.47 -63.76 10.45
C PHE A 241 -24.78 -63.81 9.65
N THR A 242 -25.69 -64.69 10.06
CA THR A 242 -27.06 -64.72 9.59
C THR A 242 -27.90 -63.84 10.51
N GLU A 243 -28.39 -62.70 10.01
CA GLU A 243 -29.42 -61.92 10.71
C GLU A 243 -30.69 -62.78 10.83
N GLU A 244 -30.98 -63.27 12.03
CA GLU A 244 -32.34 -63.65 12.39
C GLU A 244 -33.14 -62.35 12.56
N MET A 245 -33.95 -62.03 11.55
CA MET A 245 -35.00 -61.02 11.68
C MET A 245 -36.07 -61.56 12.63
N SER A 246 -36.03 -61.12 13.89
CA SER A 246 -37.18 -61.27 14.79
C SER A 246 -38.19 -60.16 14.47
N GLU A 247 -39.24 -60.53 13.75
CA GLU A 247 -40.51 -59.80 13.76
C GLU A 247 -41.16 -59.99 15.14
N GLU A 248 -41.21 -58.91 15.94
CA GLU A 248 -42.34 -58.45 16.77
C GLU A 248 -41.94 -57.22 17.60
#